data_AF-A0A2G8LRC7-F1
#
_entry.id   AF-A0A2G8LRC7-F1
#
_cell.length_a   1.000
_cell.length_b   1.000
_cell.length_c   1.000
_cell.angle_alpha   90.00
_cell.angle_beta   90.00
_cell.angle_gamma   90.00
#
_symmetry.space_group_name_H-M   'P 1'
#
loop_
_entity.id
_entity.type
_entity.pdbx_description
1 polymer ?
#
loop_
_entity_poly.entity_id
_entity_poly.type
_entity_poly.pdbx_seq_one_letter_code
_entity_poly.pdbx_strand_id
1 'polypeptide(L)'
;MPVIVLYSVPGSGNTWVRLLLERSSGIYSGSVYSDKGSGNSDDSYFRKSDPCSGTTIVVKSHTLSAKQIQKCGIDGAVFLIRNPYGAGLAEFNRRKSGKTGTAELSDFKSKVVFPENSDSVSISHHCLLV
;
A
#
# COMPACT_ATOMS: atom_id res chain seq x y z
N MET A 1 1.43 16.93 -14.13
CA MET A 1 2.67 16.40 -13.50
C MET A 1 2.90 14.98 -14.00
N PRO A 2 4.14 14.45 -13.96
CA PRO A 2 4.38 13.06 -14.33
C PRO A 2 3.59 12.10 -13.41
N VAL A 3 3.06 11.02 -13.97
CA VAL A 3 2.35 9.97 -13.25
C VAL A 3 3.38 8.99 -12.69
N ILE A 4 3.76 9.21 -11.43
CA ILE A 4 4.70 8.35 -10.70
C ILE A 4 3.95 7.41 -9.77
N VAL A 5 4.24 6.12 -9.84
CA VAL A 5 3.61 5.10 -8.99
C VAL A 5 4.48 4.75 -7.79
N LEU A 6 3.87 4.67 -6.60
CA LEU A 6 4.53 4.17 -5.39
C LEU A 6 4.16 2.69 -5.15
N TYR A 7 5.12 1.81 -5.38
CA TYR A 7 5.01 0.36 -5.19
C TYR A 7 5.72 -0.12 -3.93
N SER A 8 5.11 -1.07 -3.23
CA SER A 8 5.60 -1.53 -1.94
C SER A 8 4.86 -2.76 -1.42
N VAL A 9 5.59 -3.58 -0.67
CA VAL A 9 5.02 -4.65 0.17
C VAL A 9 4.32 -4.00 1.38
N PRO A 10 3.15 -4.48 1.83
CA PRO A 10 2.54 -4.04 3.08
C PRO A 10 3.53 -4.08 4.26
N GLY A 11 3.45 -3.10 5.16
CA GLY A 11 4.39 -2.98 6.29
C GLY A 11 5.73 -2.29 5.96
N SER A 12 5.96 -1.86 4.71
CA SER A 12 7.23 -1.21 4.29
C SER A 12 7.33 0.29 4.57
N GLY A 13 6.26 0.93 5.07
CA GLY A 13 6.29 2.35 5.46
C GLY A 13 5.64 3.33 4.47
N ASN A 14 4.69 2.86 3.66
CA ASN A 14 4.04 3.65 2.59
C ASN A 14 3.42 4.95 3.11
N THR A 15 2.72 4.88 4.26
CA THR A 15 2.10 6.05 4.90
C THR A 15 3.15 7.11 5.24
N TRP A 16 4.30 6.69 5.76
CA TRP A 16 5.36 7.61 6.17
C TRP A 16 5.99 8.31 4.97
N VAL A 17 6.32 7.57 3.90
CA VAL A 17 6.88 8.16 2.68
C VAL A 17 5.91 9.12 2.00
N ARG A 18 4.61 8.78 1.94
CA ARG A 18 3.59 9.68 1.40
C ARG A 18 3.50 10.99 2.19
N LEU A 19 3.47 10.90 3.51
CA LEU A 19 3.48 12.09 4.37
C LEU A 19 4.75 12.91 4.17
N LEU A 20 5.92 12.28 4.07
CA LEU A 20 7.18 12.98 3.81
C LEU A 20 7.11 13.78 2.51
N LEU A 21 6.67 13.14 1.42
CA LEU A 21 6.53 13.77 0.10
C LEU A 21 5.53 14.93 0.11
N GLU A 22 4.37 14.74 0.74
CA GLU A 22 3.35 15.79 0.85
C GLU A 22 3.86 16.98 1.65
N ARG A 23 4.55 16.73 2.77
CA ARG A 23 5.07 17.78 3.65
C ARG A 23 6.29 18.49 3.06
N SER A 24 7.11 17.80 2.27
CA SER A 24 8.29 18.40 1.64
C SER A 24 7.94 19.18 0.37
N SER A 25 6.93 18.75 -0.39
CA SER A 25 6.56 19.37 -1.67
C SER A 25 5.36 20.32 -1.59
N GLY A 26 4.50 20.16 -0.59
CA GLY A 26 3.19 20.82 -0.54
C GLY A 26 2.16 20.24 -1.52
N ILE A 27 2.49 19.18 -2.26
CA ILE A 27 1.61 18.54 -3.24
C ILE A 27 1.07 17.23 -2.67
N TYR A 28 -0.25 17.03 -2.76
CA TYR A 28 -0.90 15.83 -2.26
C TYR A 28 -0.47 14.55 -2.99
N SER A 29 -0.46 13.43 -2.27
CA SER A 29 -0.28 12.08 -2.83
C SER A 29 -1.63 11.42 -3.12
N GLY A 30 -1.66 10.65 -4.20
CA GLY A 30 -2.82 9.91 -4.64
C GLY A 30 -2.85 8.46 -4.14
N SER A 31 -4.03 7.86 -4.18
CA SER A 31 -4.21 6.42 -3.98
C SER A 31 -5.31 5.91 -4.92
N VAL A 32 -5.03 4.79 -5.60
CA VAL A 32 -6.00 4.12 -6.49
C VAL A 32 -7.21 3.60 -5.72
N TYR A 33 -6.98 3.21 -4.46
CA TYR A 33 -8.04 2.79 -3.55
C TYR A 33 -8.42 3.97 -2.65
N SER A 34 -9.70 4.06 -2.27
CA SER A 34 -10.00 4.62 -0.95
C SER A 34 -9.32 3.68 0.04
N ASP A 35 -8.23 4.12 0.67
CA ASP A 35 -7.63 3.36 1.76
C ASP A 35 -8.78 3.14 2.76
N LYS A 36 -9.20 1.88 2.96
CA LYS A 36 -10.29 1.52 3.89
C LYS A 36 -9.86 1.90 5.32
N GLY A 37 -10.02 3.16 5.70
CA GLY A 37 -10.91 3.48 6.80
C GLY A 37 -12.32 3.28 6.25
N SER A 38 -13.18 2.60 6.99
CA SER A 38 -14.54 2.34 6.57
C SER A 38 -15.25 3.67 6.26
N GLY A 39 -15.41 4.01 4.98
CA GLY A 39 -16.24 5.12 4.51
C GLY A 39 -15.48 6.29 3.88
N ASN A 40 -16.18 7.00 3.00
CA ASN A 40 -15.91 8.40 2.68
C ASN A 40 -16.17 9.25 3.94
N SER A 41 -15.41 9.06 5.01
CA SER A 41 -15.40 9.97 6.15
C SER A 41 -14.15 10.84 6.08
N ASP A 42 -14.23 12.01 6.69
CA ASP A 42 -13.17 13.03 6.79
C ASP A 42 -11.88 12.53 7.50
N ASP A 43 -11.84 11.25 7.92
CA ASP A 43 -10.72 10.55 8.57
C ASP A 43 -9.76 9.84 7.60
N SER A 44 -10.00 9.93 6.29
CA SER A 44 -9.04 9.40 5.31
C SER A 44 -7.80 10.30 5.27
N TYR A 45 -6.71 9.84 5.88
CA TYR A 45 -5.39 10.53 5.87
C TYR A 45 -4.91 10.91 4.47
N PHE A 46 -5.42 10.24 3.43
CA PHE A 46 -5.06 10.51 2.06
C PHE A 46 -6.28 10.56 1.14
N ARG A 47 -6.28 11.53 0.23
CA ARG A 47 -7.32 11.69 -0.77
C ARG A 47 -7.32 10.53 -1.75
N LYS A 48 -8.51 9.99 -2.03
CA LYS A 48 -8.74 9.18 -3.23
C LYS A 48 -8.53 10.10 -4.44
N SER A 49 -7.75 9.62 -5.40
CA SER A 49 -7.46 10.37 -6.63
C SER A 49 -7.60 9.46 -7.83
N ASP A 50 -7.94 10.03 -8.98
CA ASP A 50 -7.81 9.30 -10.24
C ASP A 50 -6.30 9.11 -10.55
N PRO A 51 -5.81 7.86 -10.63
CA PRO A 51 -4.41 7.56 -10.95
C PRO A 51 -3.92 8.21 -12.23
N CYS A 52 -4.79 8.43 -13.22
CA CYS A 52 -4.39 9.00 -14.51
C CYS A 52 -4.49 10.55 -14.53
N SER A 53 -4.94 11.19 -13.45
CA SER A 53 -5.22 12.65 -13.46
C SER A 53 -3.98 13.54 -13.56
N GLY A 54 -2.78 13.02 -13.24
CA GLY A 54 -1.55 13.82 -13.25
C GLY A 54 -1.54 14.99 -12.26
N THR A 55 -2.39 14.95 -11.22
CA THR A 55 -2.59 16.01 -10.21
C THR A 55 -1.87 15.76 -8.88
N THR A 56 -1.30 14.56 -8.68
CA THR A 56 -0.66 14.14 -7.43
C THR A 56 0.81 13.86 -7.65
N ILE A 57 1.63 14.00 -6.60
CA ILE A 57 3.08 13.77 -6.69
C ILE A 57 3.43 12.31 -6.91
N VAL A 58 2.71 11.40 -6.25
CA VAL A 58 2.82 9.95 -6.42
C VAL A 58 1.45 9.31 -6.23
N VAL A 59 1.23 8.18 -6.90
CA VAL A 59 0.02 7.38 -6.76
C VAL A 59 0.37 6.04 -6.10
N LYS A 60 -0.14 5.82 -4.88
CA LYS A 60 0.05 4.56 -4.16
C LYS A 60 -0.82 3.45 -4.76
N SER A 61 -0.19 2.33 -5.12
CA SER A 61 -0.88 1.12 -5.53
C SER A 61 -0.13 -0.14 -5.07
N HIS A 62 -0.87 -1.18 -4.66
CA HIS A 62 -0.30 -2.51 -4.40
C HIS A 62 -0.36 -3.39 -5.65
N THR A 63 -1.32 -3.13 -6.55
CA THR A 63 -1.49 -3.82 -7.83
C THR A 63 -1.99 -2.81 -8.84
N LEU A 64 -1.27 -2.64 -9.95
CA LEU A 64 -1.83 -1.99 -11.13
C LEU A 64 -2.00 -3.06 -12.18
N SER A 65 -3.18 -3.13 -12.77
CA SER A 65 -3.36 -3.98 -13.94
C SER A 65 -2.55 -3.43 -15.10
N ALA A 66 -2.04 -4.30 -15.97
CA ALA A 66 -1.33 -3.88 -17.19
C ALA A 66 -2.17 -2.91 -18.03
N LYS A 67 -3.51 -3.07 -18.02
CA LYS A 67 -4.47 -2.15 -18.64
C LYS A 67 -4.45 -0.75 -18.03
N GLN A 68 -4.32 -0.62 -16.70
CA GLN A 68 -4.21 0.68 -16.03
C GLN A 68 -2.87 1.35 -16.30
N ILE A 69 -1.78 0.58 -16.34
CA ILE A 69 -0.44 1.07 -16.69
C ILE A 69 -0.46 1.67 -18.09
N GLN A 70 -1.03 0.94 -19.05
CA GLN A 70 -1.13 1.37 -20.44
C GLN A 70 -2.09 2.56 -20.62
N LYS A 71 -3.21 2.57 -19.88
CA LYS A 71 -4.21 3.65 -19.97
C LYS A 71 -3.72 4.96 -19.36
N CYS A 72 -3.04 4.92 -18.22
CA CYS A 72 -2.63 6.13 -17.51
C CYS A 72 -1.34 6.75 -18.04
N GLY A 73 -0.54 6.02 -18.83
CA GLY A 73 0.77 6.51 -19.29
C GLY A 73 1.72 6.77 -18.11
N ILE A 74 2.13 5.72 -17.40
CA ILE A 74 3.02 5.84 -16.24
C ILE A 74 4.40 6.33 -16.69
N ASP A 75 4.82 7.47 -16.16
CA ASP A 75 6.12 8.08 -16.45
C ASP A 75 7.24 7.48 -15.60
N GLY A 76 6.92 6.85 -14.46
CA GLY A 76 7.91 6.21 -13.60
C GLY A 76 7.34 5.53 -12.37
N ALA A 77 8.22 4.85 -11.62
CA ALA A 77 7.84 4.14 -10.40
C ALA A 77 8.90 4.29 -9.30
N VAL A 78 8.43 4.37 -8.05
CA VAL A 78 9.24 4.33 -6.83
C VAL A 78 8.93 3.03 -6.10
N PHE A 79 9.95 2.20 -5.89
CA PHE A 79 9.84 0.96 -5.12
C PHE A 79 10.33 1.19 -3.69
N LEU A 80 9.44 0.99 -2.71
CA LEU A 80 9.79 1.02 -1.30
C LEU A 80 10.01 -0.40 -0.80
N ILE A 81 11.27 -0.69 -0.46
CA ILE A 81 11.73 -1.99 0.04
C ILE A 81 12.14 -1.83 1.50
N ARG A 82 11.69 -2.75 2.35
CA ARG A 82 12.07 -2.86 3.76
C ARG A 82 12.56 -4.29 4.02
N ASN A 83 13.37 -4.48 5.06
CA ASN A 83 13.70 -5.80 5.58
C ASN A 83 12.41 -6.67 5.67
N PRO A 84 12.38 -7.86 5.04
CA PRO A 84 11.17 -8.65 4.89
C PRO A 84 10.61 -9.13 6.24
N TYR A 85 11.47 -9.45 7.20
CA TYR A 85 11.04 -9.80 8.56
C TYR A 85 10.33 -8.61 9.23
N GLY A 86 10.94 -7.42 9.16
CA GLY A 86 10.36 -6.20 9.73
C GLY A 86 9.07 -5.77 9.05
N ALA A 87 8.96 -5.94 7.73
CA ALA A 87 7.74 -5.67 6.97
C ALA A 87 6.62 -6.66 7.33
N GLY A 88 6.94 -7.95 7.40
CA GLY A 88 5.99 -9.01 7.79
C GLY A 88 5.47 -8.83 9.21
N LEU A 89 6.34 -8.56 10.18
CA LEU A 89 5.96 -8.30 11.56
C LEU A 89 5.07 -7.06 11.69
N ALA A 90 5.40 -5.99 10.98
CA ALA A 90 4.58 -4.77 10.97
C ALA A 90 3.20 -5.01 10.34
N GLU A 91 3.12 -5.79 9.27
CA GLU A 91 1.85 -6.17 8.65
C GLU A 91 1.02 -7.09 9.57
N PHE A 92 1.66 -8.01 10.29
CA PHE A 92 1.00 -8.84 11.30
C PHE A 92 0.39 -7.97 12.41
N ASN A 93 1.19 -7.08 13.00
CA ASN A 93 0.73 -6.12 14.00
C ASN A 93 -0.43 -5.26 13.47
N ARG A 94 -0.33 -4.79 12.21
CA ARG A 94 -1.39 -4.02 11.56
C ARG A 94 -2.70 -4.79 11.44
N ARG A 95 -2.64 -6.08 11.08
CA ARG A 95 -3.82 -6.93 10.92
C ARG A 95 -4.49 -7.28 12.25
N LYS A 96 -3.71 -7.38 13.32
CA LYS A 96 -4.20 -7.76 14.65
C LYS A 96 -4.67 -6.57 15.48
N SER A 97 -3.95 -5.46 15.44
CA SER A 97 -4.15 -4.33 16.36
C SER A 97 -4.29 -2.97 15.65
N GLY A 98 -4.39 -2.95 14.31
CA GLY A 98 -4.52 -1.72 13.53
C GLY A 98 -3.19 -1.01 13.25
N LYS A 99 -3.23 0.12 12.52
CA LYS A 99 -2.04 0.78 11.92
C LYS A 99 -0.94 1.19 12.89
N THR A 100 -1.27 1.49 14.14
CA THR A 100 -0.33 1.94 15.18
C THR A 100 -0.24 0.96 16.36
N GLY A 101 -1.01 -0.13 16.35
CA GLY A 101 -1.04 -1.10 17.42
C GLY A 101 0.02 -2.19 17.29
N THR A 102 0.31 -2.86 18.40
CA THR A 102 1.15 -4.06 18.46
C THR A 102 0.28 -5.28 18.74
N ALA A 103 0.55 -6.41 18.10
CA ALA A 103 -0.15 -7.65 18.40
C ALA A 103 0.20 -8.14 19.82
N GLU A 104 -0.76 -8.78 20.48
CA GLU A 104 -0.49 -9.40 21.79
C GLU A 104 0.33 -10.69 21.63
N LEU A 105 1.01 -11.13 22.70
CA LEU A 105 1.79 -12.38 22.65
C LEU A 105 0.91 -13.60 22.31
N SER A 106 -0.37 -13.56 22.70
CA SER A 106 -1.39 -14.56 22.40
C SER A 106 -1.61 -14.73 20.89
N ASP A 107 -1.55 -13.64 20.12
CA ASP A 107 -1.74 -13.67 18.67
C ASP A 107 -0.64 -14.46 17.95
N PHE A 108 0.60 -14.36 18.42
CA PHE A 108 1.73 -15.10 17.84
C PHE A 108 1.67 -16.61 18.11
N LYS A 109 0.94 -17.01 19.16
CA LYS A 109 0.75 -18.42 19.54
C LYS A 109 -0.51 -19.03 18.90
N SER A 110 -1.36 -18.21 18.29
CA SER A 110 -2.57 -18.70 17.63
C SER A 110 -2.21 -19.57 16.41
N LYS A 111 -2.93 -20.69 16.22
CA LYS A 111 -2.73 -21.53 15.04
C LYS A 111 -3.01 -20.69 13.79
N VAL A 112 -2.09 -20.74 12.82
CA VAL A 112 -2.30 -20.08 11.54
C VAL A 112 -3.43 -20.81 10.81
N VAL A 113 -4.63 -20.21 10.83
CA VAL A 113 -5.73 -20.63 9.98
C VAL A 113 -5.53 -19.95 8.63
N PHE A 114 -4.94 -20.67 7.68
CA PHE A 114 -5.01 -20.26 6.28
C PHE A 114 -6.44 -20.54 5.81
N PRO A 115 -7.21 -19.54 5.34
CA PRO A 115 -8.54 -19.79 4.82
C PRO A 115 -8.43 -20.70 3.60
N GLU A 116 -9.00 -21.90 3.70
CA GLU A 116 -8.90 -22.97 2.70
C GLU A 116 -9.75 -22.68 1.44
N ASN A 117 -10.50 -21.58 1.41
CA ASN A 117 -11.35 -21.16 0.28
C ASN A 117 -11.32 -19.64 0.08
N SER A 118 -10.17 -19.09 -0.30
CA SER A 118 -10.11 -17.79 -0.97
C SER A 118 -9.52 -17.97 -2.36
N ASP A 119 -10.40 -18.33 -3.31
CA ASP A 119 -10.11 -18.19 -4.73
C ASP A 119 -9.55 -16.78 -4.97
N SER A 120 -8.33 -16.74 -5.51
CA SER A 120 -7.64 -15.55 -6.04
C SER A 120 -7.06 -14.52 -5.07
N VAL A 121 -6.47 -14.92 -3.94
CA VAL A 121 -5.23 -14.21 -3.54
C VAL A 121 -4.14 -14.69 -4.49
N SER A 122 -4.08 -14.07 -5.67
CA SER A 122 -2.87 -14.11 -6.49
C SER A 122 -1.75 -13.43 -5.67
N ILE A 123 -1.11 -14.21 -4.81
CA ILE A 123 0.30 -14.06 -4.53
C ILE A 123 0.94 -14.30 -5.89
N SER A 124 1.07 -13.23 -6.67
CA SER A 124 1.84 -13.27 -7.89
C SER A 124 3.22 -13.77 -7.46
N HIS A 125 3.53 -15.01 -7.86
CA HIS A 125 4.80 -15.70 -7.65
C HIS A 125 5.97 -15.01 -8.38
N HIS A 126 5.85 -13.72 -8.69
CA HIS A 126 6.85 -12.90 -9.35
C HIS A 126 7.74 -12.10 -8.38
N CYS A 127 7.52 -12.20 -7.07
CA CYS A 127 8.32 -11.49 -6.06
C CYS A 127 9.32 -12.41 -5.32
N LEU A 128 9.67 -13.55 -5.93
CA LEU A 128 10.65 -14.51 -5.43
C LEU A 128 11.38 -15.10 -6.64
N LEU A 129 12.13 -14.26 -7.34
CA LEU A 129 13.20 -14.62 -8.27
C LEU A 129 13.90 -13.32 -8.73
N VAL A 130 14.71 -12.75 -7.82
CA VAL A 130 16.02 -12.17 -8.13
C VAL A 130 16.91 -12.46 -6.93
#